data_AF-A0A3C0RAI9-F1
#
_entry.id   AF-A0A3C0RAI9-F1
#
_cell.length_a   1.000
_cell.length_b   1.000
_cell.length_c   1.000
_cell.angle_alpha   90.00
_cell.angle_beta   90.00
_cell.angle_gamma   90.00
#
_symmetry.space_group_name_H-M   'P 1'
#
loop_
_entity.id
_entity.type
_entity.pdbx_description
1 polymer ?
#
loop_
_entity_poly.entity_id
_entity_poly.type
_entity_poly.pdbx_seq_one_letter_code
_entity_poly.pdbx_strand_id
1 'polypeptide(L)'
;YGINIGAMNFTQSVNGGVAKRKDYSAISDWDSNVPDFEYFQELKRVRKHQIIWGWNYYVEHLNSCKCYIVWDKKTEDKYSNDFADCETAWTS
;
A
#
# COMPACT_ATOMS: atom_id res chain seq x y z
N TYR A 1 1.23 -2.54 -3.31
CA TYR A 1 0.84 -2.64 -1.89
C TYR A 1 -0.61 -2.20 -1.75
N GLY A 2 -1.32 -2.61 -0.70
CA GLY A 2 -2.72 -2.25 -0.52
C GLY A 2 -3.37 -3.00 0.63
N ILE A 3 -4.52 -2.49 1.09
CA ILE A 3 -5.38 -3.13 2.08
C ILE A 3 -5.98 -4.38 1.44
N ASN A 4 -6.00 -5.48 2.19
CA ASN A 4 -6.54 -6.78 1.77
C ASN A 4 -5.78 -7.44 0.60
N ILE A 5 -4.53 -7.05 0.33
CA ILE A 5 -3.79 -7.60 -0.82
C ILE A 5 -3.43 -9.08 -0.63
N GLY A 6 -3.29 -9.54 0.62
CA GLY A 6 -3.02 -10.93 0.95
C GLY A 6 -4.17 -11.89 0.58
N ALA A 7 -5.41 -11.39 0.60
CA ALA A 7 -6.62 -12.16 0.30
C ALA A 7 -7.09 -12.01 -1.17
N MET A 8 -6.50 -11.09 -1.93
CA MET A 8 -6.78 -10.89 -3.35
C MET A 8 -6.31 -12.08 -4.23
N ASN A 9 -7.22 -12.62 -5.04
CA ASN A 9 -6.97 -13.72 -5.99
C ASN A 9 -6.54 -13.27 -7.40
N PHE A 10 -6.33 -11.95 -7.63
CA PHE A 10 -6.01 -11.35 -8.94
C PHE A 10 -4.70 -11.87 -9.57
N THR A 11 -3.86 -12.60 -8.83
CA THR A 11 -2.59 -13.14 -9.34
C THR A 11 -2.71 -14.53 -9.96
N GLN A 12 -3.91 -15.07 -10.19
CA GLN A 12 -4.09 -16.26 -11.02
C GLN A 12 -3.88 -15.91 -12.49
N SER A 13 -2.62 -15.66 -12.87
CA SER A 13 -2.26 -15.66 -14.29
C SER A 13 -2.46 -17.07 -14.83
N VAL A 14 -3.47 -17.24 -15.68
CA VAL A 14 -3.68 -18.46 -16.48
C VAL A 14 -2.55 -18.68 -17.50
N ASN A 15 -1.68 -17.68 -17.71
CA ASN A 15 -0.60 -17.72 -18.70
C ASN A 15 0.76 -17.33 -18.09
N GLY A 16 1.56 -18.32 -17.70
CA GLY A 16 3.02 -18.22 -17.90
C GLY A 16 3.93 -17.78 -16.74
N GLY A 17 3.49 -17.82 -15.48
CA GLY A 17 4.40 -17.61 -14.34
C GLY A 17 5.15 -18.90 -13.96
N VAL A 18 6.45 -19.01 -14.27
CA VAL A 18 7.28 -20.21 -13.95
C VAL A 18 7.65 -20.32 -12.47
N ALA A 19 7.47 -19.26 -11.68
CA ALA A 19 7.82 -19.22 -10.27
C ALA A 19 6.67 -19.76 -9.39
N LYS A 20 6.96 -20.74 -8.52
CA LYS A 20 6.02 -21.18 -7.47
C LYS A 20 5.70 -19.99 -6.55
N ARG A 21 4.42 -19.62 -6.45
CA ARG A 21 3.96 -18.57 -5.53
C ARG A 21 4.12 -19.06 -4.08
N LYS A 22 4.56 -18.16 -3.20
CA LYS A 22 4.35 -18.36 -1.76
C LYS A 22 2.87 -18.15 -1.45
N ASP A 23 2.27 -19.11 -0.77
CA ASP A 23 0.88 -18.97 -0.34
C ASP A 23 0.82 -18.13 0.94
N TYR A 24 0.19 -16.97 0.85
CA TYR A 24 -0.05 -16.06 1.97
C TYR A 24 -1.50 -16.19 2.47
N SER A 25 -2.29 -17.15 1.99
CA SER A 25 -3.68 -17.39 2.41
C SER A 25 -3.84 -17.68 3.90
N ALA A 26 -2.77 -18.20 4.55
CA ALA A 26 -2.72 -18.46 5.98
C ALA A 26 -2.22 -17.26 6.81
N ILE A 27 -1.84 -16.16 6.16
CA ILE A 27 -1.31 -14.96 6.83
C ILE A 27 -2.49 -14.05 7.18
N SER A 28 -2.50 -13.65 8.45
CA SER A 28 -3.62 -13.09 9.20
C SER A 28 -4.25 -11.84 8.59
N ASP A 29 -5.43 -11.48 9.11
CA ASP A 29 -6.24 -10.29 8.76
C ASP A 29 -5.58 -8.95 9.15
N TRP A 30 -4.26 -8.88 9.25
CA TRP A 30 -3.51 -7.72 9.74
C TRP A 30 -3.59 -6.52 8.79
N ASP A 31 -3.84 -6.76 7.49
CA ASP A 31 -4.04 -5.76 6.45
C ASP A 31 -5.51 -5.66 6.01
N SER A 32 -6.44 -6.26 6.76
CA SER A 32 -7.86 -6.35 6.37
C SER A 32 -8.56 -4.98 6.38
N ASN A 33 -8.08 -4.04 7.20
CA ASN A 33 -8.68 -2.74 7.41
C ASN A 33 -7.61 -1.64 7.52
N VAL A 34 -8.05 -0.40 7.28
CA VAL A 34 -7.29 0.80 7.61
C VAL A 34 -7.04 0.84 9.13
N PRO A 35 -5.82 1.14 9.62
CA PRO A 35 -5.60 1.36 11.04
C PRO A 35 -6.43 2.52 11.58
N ASP A 36 -6.89 2.42 12.83
CA ASP A 36 -7.72 3.46 13.44
C ASP A 36 -6.99 4.80 13.62
N PHE A 37 -7.76 5.88 13.78
CA PHE A 37 -7.22 7.22 13.99
C PHE A 37 -6.22 7.31 15.17
N GLU A 38 -6.46 6.57 16.25
CA GLU A 38 -5.59 6.53 17.43
C GLU A 38 -4.16 6.08 17.08
N TYR A 39 -4.02 5.13 16.14
CA TYR A 39 -2.72 4.67 15.66
C TYR A 39 -1.93 5.83 15.04
N PHE A 40 -2.57 6.63 14.20
CA PHE A 40 -1.93 7.78 13.56
C PHE A 40 -1.64 8.92 14.54
N GLN A 41 -2.44 9.07 15.60
CA GLN A 41 -2.13 10.02 16.68
C GLN A 41 -0.89 9.61 17.45
N GLU A 42 -0.79 8.34 17.85
CA GLU A 42 0.38 7.81 18.55
C GLU A 42 1.64 7.89 17.69
N LEU A 43 1.51 7.60 16.39
CA LEU A 43 2.61 7.76 15.44
C LEU A 43 3.15 9.19 15.49
N LYS A 44 2.27 10.20 15.28
CA LYS A 44 2.59 11.65 15.32
C LYS A 44 3.16 12.09 16.67
N ARG A 45 2.71 11.48 17.77
CA ARG A 45 3.22 11.76 19.12
C ARG A 45 4.67 11.31 19.29
N VAL A 46 5.02 10.12 18.80
CA VAL A 46 6.35 9.52 19.00
C VAL A 46 7.41 10.12 18.07
N ARG A 47 7.04 10.50 16.84
CA ARG A 47 7.98 10.99 15.82
C ARG A 47 7.52 12.28 15.17
N LYS A 48 8.42 13.27 15.11
CA LYS A 48 8.18 14.57 14.45
C LYS A 48 8.33 14.55 12.93
N HIS A 49 9.11 13.62 12.38
CA HIS A 49 9.37 13.51 10.94
C HIS A 49 9.04 12.11 10.47
N GLN A 50 8.06 12.02 9.58
CA GLN A 50 7.44 10.75 9.18
C GLN A 50 7.24 10.72 7.68
N ILE A 51 7.32 9.49 7.13
CA ILE A 51 6.93 9.18 5.77
C ILE A 51 5.94 8.03 5.87
N ILE A 52 4.71 8.24 5.41
CA ILE A 52 3.65 7.24 5.45
C ILE A 52 3.21 6.95 4.02
N TRP A 53 3.48 5.74 3.54
CA TRP A 53 3.09 5.28 2.21
C TRP A 53 1.62 4.89 2.14
N GLY A 54 1.03 5.03 0.96
CA GLY A 54 -0.39 4.75 0.74
C GLY A 54 -1.29 5.85 1.29
N TRP A 55 -0.85 7.11 1.21
CA TRP A 55 -1.61 8.26 1.73
C TRP A 55 -3.07 8.29 1.23
N ASN A 56 -3.29 7.86 0.00
CA ASN A 56 -4.62 7.74 -0.62
C ASN A 56 -5.60 6.83 0.16
N TYR A 57 -5.13 5.92 1.01
CA TYR A 57 -5.97 5.09 1.87
C TYR A 57 -6.24 5.73 3.24
N TYR A 58 -5.51 6.77 3.61
CA TYR A 58 -5.49 7.35 4.97
C TYR A 58 -5.86 8.84 4.99
N VAL A 59 -6.48 9.35 3.92
CA VAL A 59 -6.80 10.78 3.76
C VAL A 59 -7.67 11.30 4.91
N GLU A 60 -8.52 10.44 5.49
CA GLU A 60 -9.37 10.78 6.64
C GLU A 60 -8.58 10.89 7.97
N HIS A 61 -7.41 10.25 8.07
CA HIS A 61 -6.58 10.23 9.28
C HIS A 61 -5.34 11.13 9.18
N LEU A 62 -4.94 11.47 7.96
CA LEU A 62 -3.77 12.28 7.65
C LEU A 62 -4.19 13.60 7.01
N ASN A 63 -3.86 14.71 7.68
CA ASN A 63 -4.12 16.05 7.16
C ASN A 63 -3.37 16.30 5.85
N SER A 64 -3.72 17.36 5.13
CA SER A 64 -2.91 17.80 3.99
C SER A 64 -1.45 18.05 4.40
N CYS A 65 -0.50 17.62 3.57
CA CYS A 65 0.90 18.00 3.71
C CYS A 65 1.35 18.88 2.55
N LYS A 66 2.39 19.68 2.79
CA LYS A 66 2.91 20.62 1.79
C LYS A 66 3.63 19.90 0.64
N CYS A 67 4.26 18.77 0.94
CA CYS A 67 5.02 17.99 -0.02
C CYS A 67 4.63 16.52 0.09
N TYR A 68 4.48 15.88 -1.07
CA TYR A 68 4.22 14.45 -1.19
C TYR A 68 5.40 13.80 -1.90
N ILE A 69 5.71 12.58 -1.52
CA ILE A 69 6.63 11.75 -2.30
C ILE A 69 5.78 10.92 -3.24
N VAL A 70 6.11 10.96 -4.53
CA VAL A 70 5.51 10.07 -5.53
C VAL A 70 6.59 9.09 -5.95
N TRP A 71 6.33 7.81 -5.77
CA TRP A 71 7.17 6.75 -6.27
C TRP A 71 6.57 6.18 -7.55
N ASP A 72 7.22 6.48 -8.67
CA ASP A 72 6.98 5.85 -9.96
C ASP A 72 7.57 4.43 -9.97
N LYS A 73 6.71 3.43 -10.19
CA LYS A 73 7.12 2.02 -10.25
C LYS A 73 7.73 1.63 -11.58
N LYS A 74 7.68 2.53 -12.58
CA LYS A 74 8.21 2.30 -13.92
C LYS A 74 7.70 1.00 -14.52
N THR A 75 6.41 0.73 -14.39
CA THR A 75 5.79 -0.40 -15.08
C THR A 75 6.03 -0.23 -16.57
N GLU A 76 6.61 -1.23 -17.25
CA GLU A 76 6.72 -1.14 -18.71
C GLU A 76 5.34 -1.24 -19.34
N ASP A 77 5.02 -0.40 -20.34
CA ASP A 77 3.71 -0.35 -21.01
C ASP A 77 3.25 -1.71 -21.57
N LYS A 78 4.19 -2.60 -21.90
CA LYS A 78 3.91 -3.96 -22.39
C LYS A 78 3.33 -4.87 -21.32
N TYR A 79 3.45 -4.52 -20.04
CA TYR A 79 2.91 -5.25 -18.90
C TYR A 79 1.69 -4.49 -18.37
N SER A 80 0.51 -4.78 -18.94
CA SER A 80 -0.75 -4.41 -18.29
C SER A 80 -0.82 -5.15 -16.95
N ASN A 81 -0.87 -4.39 -15.85
CA ASN A 81 -1.04 -4.93 -14.52
C ASN A 81 -2.25 -4.25 -13.86
N ASP A 82 -2.87 -4.95 -12.91
CA ASP A 82 -4.05 -4.46 -12.17
C ASP A 82 -3.64 -3.55 -10.99
N PHE A 83 -2.38 -3.12 -10.93
CA PHE A 83 -1.83 -2.33 -9.83
C PHE A 83 -1.63 -0.88 -10.24
N ALA A 84 -1.62 0.02 -9.25
CA ALA A 84 -1.31 1.42 -9.50
C ALA A 84 0.14 1.59 -9.95
N ASP A 85 0.36 2.40 -10.99
CA ASP A 85 1.68 2.72 -11.56
C ASP A 85 2.58 3.53 -10.62
N CYS A 86 1.99 4.23 -9.67
CA CYS A 86 2.72 4.95 -8.65
C CYS A 86 2.12 4.75 -7.25
N GLU A 87 2.96 4.97 -6.25
CA GLU A 87 2.54 5.07 -4.85
C GLU A 87 2.84 6.45 -4.30
N THR A 88 1.96 6.96 -3.44
CA THR A 88 2.11 8.28 -2.81
C THR A 88 2.43 8.12 -1.32
N ALA A 89 3.34 8.96 -0.83
CA ALA A 89 3.68 9.03 0.58
C ALA A 89 3.39 10.42 1.16
N TRP A 90 2.69 10.42 2.30
CA TRP A 90 2.48 11.59 3.13
C TRP A 90 3.73 11.91 3.95
N THR A 91 4.01 13.20 4.16
CA THR A 91 5.15 13.66 4.96
C THR A 91 4.74 14.69 6.02
N SER A 92 5.38 14.65 7.20
CA SER A 92 5.13 15.56 8.33
C SER A 92 6.18 16.66 8.50
#